data_AF-A0AA91PTB3-F1
#
_entry.id   AF-A0AA91PTB3-F1
#
_cell.length_a   1.000
_cell.length_b   1.000
_cell.length_c   1.000
_cell.angle_alpha   90.00
_cell.angle_beta   90.00
_cell.angle_gamma   90.00
#
_symmetry.space_group_name_H-M   'P 1'
#
loop_
_entity.id
_entity.type
_entity.pdbx_description
1 polymer ?
#
loop_
_entity_poly.entity_id
_entity_poly.type
_entity_poly.pdbx_seq_one_letter_code
_entity_poly.pdbx_strand_id
1 'polypeptide(L)'
;MKRKTHAKFIEEVREKQGERFIILSKYIDAKTKIYSRCSCCGTTEYKNPWDILKGSCKKCHRVKLSQMHSKTHEEFKTEVEYGGGYLLLSEYRNSKEKVEIKHLVCGNNFFMAPSKFSYGQRCPNCMRPNHNRTHKEFLKQFMFVANGEYEVLGKFSTVENKTLIKHKKCGHEYEVSPHKFINGQRRCPKCANNIKLTQREFEKRVNQIDPDYKVVGKYESVNKKVLLKHKKCGNTWKTKPSNFYNGKRCPKCNASKGELAIEKYLIENDYSYETQYKINQCKLKKPLPFDFAVFLNKSVVLIEFQGEQHYKEKDFFGGETAFKKQKLRDNIKLKYCQDNRIPFIAIPYYEIENIPNILKGFL
;
A
#
# COMPACT_ATOMS: atom_id res chain seq x y z
N MET A 1 29.16 -0.23 -46.58
CA MET A 1 27.81 -0.07 -47.18
C MET A 1 27.68 1.35 -47.74
N LYS A 2 27.34 1.50 -49.02
CA LYS A 2 27.09 2.84 -49.62
C LYS A 2 25.95 3.53 -48.87
N ARG A 3 26.19 4.74 -48.34
CA ARG A 3 25.14 5.55 -47.69
C ARG A 3 24.03 5.81 -48.71
N LYS A 4 22.78 5.52 -48.35
CA LYS A 4 21.62 5.78 -49.22
C LYS A 4 21.52 7.29 -49.49
N THR A 5 21.27 7.67 -50.74
CA THR A 5 21.02 9.07 -51.10
C THR A 5 19.58 9.45 -50.79
N HIS A 6 19.28 10.75 -50.72
CA HIS A 6 17.92 11.22 -50.45
C HIS A 6 16.91 10.75 -51.51
N ALA A 7 17.27 10.79 -52.79
CA ALA A 7 16.43 10.29 -53.88
C ALA A 7 16.11 8.79 -53.72
N LYS A 8 17.14 7.97 -53.45
CA LYS A 8 16.96 6.52 -53.22
C LYS A 8 16.08 6.21 -52.02
N PHE A 9 16.13 7.04 -50.97
CA PHE A 9 15.25 6.88 -49.81
C PHE A 9 13.79 7.22 -50.15
N ILE A 10 13.54 8.27 -50.94
CA ILE A 10 12.17 8.62 -51.38
C ILE A 10 11.59 7.51 -52.26
N GLU A 11 12.38 6.96 -53.18
CA GLU A 11 11.97 5.81 -54.00
C GLU A 11 11.60 4.60 -53.13
N GLU A 12 12.43 4.27 -52.13
CA GLU A 12 12.15 3.15 -51.21
C GLU A 12 10.87 3.37 -50.38
N VAL A 13 10.59 4.61 -49.96
CA VAL A 13 9.35 4.95 -49.26
C VAL A 13 8.15 4.77 -50.18
N ARG A 14 8.25 5.20 -51.45
CA ARG A 14 7.19 5.02 -52.46
C ARG A 14 6.95 3.55 -52.78
N GLU A 15 8.01 2.75 -52.90
CA GLU A 15 7.89 1.31 -53.16
C GLU A 15 7.17 0.59 -52.01
N LYS A 16 7.50 0.89 -50.76
CA LYS A 16 6.94 0.18 -49.59
C LYS A 16 5.60 0.71 -49.10
N GLN A 17 5.35 2.01 -49.23
CA GLN A 17 4.20 2.68 -48.61
C GLN A 17 3.35 3.47 -49.63
N GLY A 18 3.69 3.44 -50.92
CA GLY A 18 3.03 4.24 -51.95
C GLY A 18 3.12 5.75 -51.64
N GLU A 19 2.01 6.45 -51.85
CA GLU A 19 1.89 7.89 -51.61
C GLU A 19 1.46 8.24 -50.17
N ARG A 20 1.49 7.27 -49.26
CA ARG A 20 0.98 7.43 -47.89
C ARG A 20 1.82 8.40 -47.05
N PHE A 21 3.11 8.53 -47.35
CA PHE A 21 4.03 9.44 -46.66
C PHE A 21 4.69 10.39 -47.63
N ILE A 22 4.48 11.68 -47.41
CA ILE A 22 5.12 12.77 -48.14
C ILE A 22 6.35 13.22 -47.32
N ILE A 23 7.54 13.10 -47.90
CA ILE A 23 8.79 13.49 -47.25
C ILE A 23 9.01 15.00 -47.45
N LEU A 24 9.13 15.75 -46.35
CA LEU A 24 9.25 17.22 -46.34
C LEU A 24 10.66 17.71 -46.01
N SER A 25 11.52 16.87 -45.43
CA SER A 25 12.92 17.22 -45.15
C SER A 25 13.91 16.26 -45.80
N LYS A 26 15.14 16.74 -46.00
CA LYS A 26 16.22 15.95 -46.59
C LYS A 26 16.58 14.75 -45.70
N TYR A 27 16.82 13.61 -46.35
CA TYR A 27 17.38 12.42 -45.70
C TYR A 27 18.90 12.59 -45.57
N ILE A 28 19.41 12.39 -44.35
CA ILE A 28 20.83 12.52 -44.02
C ILE A 28 21.41 11.12 -43.74
N ASP A 29 20.81 10.39 -42.80
CA ASP A 29 21.18 9.01 -42.46
C ASP A 29 19.98 8.26 -41.84
N ALA A 30 20.20 6.99 -41.48
CA ALA A 30 19.17 6.11 -40.93
C ALA A 30 18.71 6.47 -39.50
N LYS A 31 19.44 7.35 -38.80
CA LYS A 31 19.18 7.74 -37.41
C LYS A 31 18.53 9.11 -37.30
N THR A 32 18.79 9.99 -38.26
CA THR A 32 18.32 11.36 -38.28
C THR A 32 16.85 11.40 -38.67
N LYS A 33 16.03 12.05 -37.83
CA LYS A 33 14.60 12.12 -38.06
C LYS A 33 14.27 12.96 -39.28
N ILE A 34 13.34 12.46 -40.08
CA ILE A 34 12.82 13.09 -41.27
C ILE A 34 11.46 13.68 -40.97
N TYR A 35 11.26 14.94 -41.33
CA TYR A 35 9.94 15.57 -41.30
C TYR A 35 9.08 15.03 -42.44
N SER A 36 7.93 14.44 -42.10
CA SER A 36 7.06 13.79 -43.06
C SER A 36 5.58 14.05 -42.76
N ARG A 37 4.74 14.08 -43.79
CA ARG A 37 3.29 14.20 -43.70
C ARG A 37 2.63 12.88 -44.07
N CYS A 38 1.70 12.40 -43.26
CA CYS A 38 0.87 11.24 -43.59
C CYS A 38 -0.37 11.68 -44.37
N SER A 39 -0.54 11.18 -45.61
CA SER A 39 -1.66 11.53 -46.49
C SER A 39 -3.01 11.05 -45.97
N CYS A 40 -3.03 9.94 -45.21
CA CYS A 40 -4.26 9.36 -44.65
C CYS A 40 -4.90 10.22 -43.54
N CYS A 41 -4.12 10.90 -42.70
CA CYS A 41 -4.65 11.64 -41.54
C CYS A 41 -4.18 13.10 -41.44
N GLY A 42 -3.43 13.56 -42.44
CA GLY A 42 -2.86 14.90 -42.57
C GLY A 42 -1.74 15.25 -41.57
N THR A 43 -1.36 14.34 -40.67
CA THR A 43 -0.41 14.66 -39.59
C THR A 43 1.00 14.81 -40.12
N THR A 44 1.66 15.90 -39.73
CA THR A 44 3.09 16.16 -39.96
C THR A 44 3.88 15.88 -38.69
N GLU A 45 4.95 15.08 -38.80
CA GLU A 45 5.81 14.77 -37.66
C GLU A 45 7.23 14.38 -38.08
N TYR A 46 8.19 14.61 -37.18
CA TYR A 46 9.57 14.09 -37.32
C TYR A 46 9.61 12.61 -36.96
N LYS A 47 10.07 11.77 -37.89
CA LYS A 47 10.13 10.32 -37.75
C LYS A 47 11.47 9.73 -38.12
N ASN A 48 11.83 8.63 -37.49
CA ASN A 48 12.98 7.88 -37.96
C ASN A 48 12.68 7.32 -39.36
N PRO A 49 13.68 7.28 -40.26
CA PRO A 49 13.54 6.71 -41.60
C PRO A 49 12.91 5.31 -41.60
N TRP A 50 13.29 4.47 -40.62
CA TRP A 50 12.74 3.12 -40.44
C TRP A 50 11.25 3.08 -40.11
N ASP A 51 10.76 4.01 -39.28
CA ASP A 51 9.34 4.07 -38.89
C ASP A 51 8.45 4.47 -40.07
N ILE A 52 8.98 5.31 -40.97
CA ILE A 52 8.32 5.68 -42.23
C ILE A 52 8.24 4.48 -43.16
N LEU A 53 9.34 3.74 -43.34
CA LEU A 53 9.38 2.54 -44.18
C LEU A 53 8.45 1.42 -43.66
N LYS A 54 8.27 1.31 -42.34
CA LYS A 54 7.29 0.40 -41.71
C LYS A 54 5.83 0.89 -41.79
N GLY A 55 5.60 2.11 -42.28
CA GLY A 55 4.25 2.65 -42.41
C GLY A 55 3.62 3.14 -41.10
N SER A 56 4.43 3.40 -40.08
CA SER A 56 3.96 3.78 -38.74
C SER A 56 3.47 5.23 -38.72
N CYS A 57 2.20 5.44 -38.37
CA CYS A 57 1.64 6.76 -38.11
C CYS A 57 0.92 6.75 -36.76
N LYS A 58 1.37 7.61 -35.84
CA LYS A 58 0.87 7.64 -34.44
C LYS A 58 -0.62 7.95 -34.37
N LYS A 59 -1.11 8.92 -35.17
CA LYS A 59 -2.53 9.28 -35.21
C LYS A 59 -3.38 8.14 -35.76
N CYS A 60 -3.02 7.59 -36.92
CA CYS A 60 -3.73 6.45 -37.51
C CYS A 60 -3.75 5.22 -36.58
N HIS A 61 -2.63 4.93 -35.91
CA HIS A 61 -2.53 3.82 -34.97
C HIS A 61 -3.42 4.03 -33.74
N ARG A 62 -3.42 5.25 -33.16
CA ARG A 62 -4.30 5.59 -32.04
C ARG A 62 -5.78 5.49 -32.40
N VAL A 63 -6.17 5.91 -33.60
CA VAL A 63 -7.56 5.78 -34.09
C VAL A 63 -7.94 4.30 -34.20
N LYS A 64 -7.09 3.46 -34.79
CA LYS A 64 -7.32 2.00 -34.87
C LYS A 64 -7.47 1.36 -33.49
N LEU A 65 -6.57 1.68 -32.54
CA LEU A 65 -6.67 1.16 -31.16
C LEU A 65 -7.95 1.64 -30.46
N SER A 66 -8.35 2.90 -30.67
CA SER A 66 -9.57 3.44 -30.07
C SER A 66 -10.83 2.75 -30.58
N GLN A 67 -10.89 2.42 -31.87
CA GLN A 67 -12.02 1.69 -32.47
C GLN A 67 -12.07 0.23 -32.00
N MET A 68 -10.91 -0.40 -31.79
CA MET A 68 -10.83 -1.79 -31.32
C MET A 68 -11.30 -1.97 -29.86
N HIS A 69 -11.16 -0.93 -29.03
CA HIS A 69 -11.52 -0.97 -27.61
C HIS A 69 -12.83 -0.23 -27.26
N SER A 70 -13.50 0.38 -28.25
CA SER A 70 -14.78 1.04 -28.02
C SER A 70 -15.91 0.01 -27.95
N LYS A 71 -16.70 0.07 -26.87
CA LYS A 71 -17.96 -0.67 -26.76
C LYS A 71 -18.92 -0.26 -27.88
N THR A 72 -19.79 -1.18 -28.28
CA THR A 72 -20.96 -0.93 -29.12
C THR A 72 -22.14 -0.39 -28.29
N HIS A 73 -23.19 0.08 -28.96
CA HIS A 73 -24.41 0.53 -28.27
C HIS A 73 -25.05 -0.58 -27.43
N GLU A 74 -25.19 -1.78 -27.99
CA GLU A 74 -25.81 -2.93 -27.31
C GLU A 74 -25.00 -3.41 -26.10
N GLU A 75 -23.67 -3.41 -26.21
CA GLU A 75 -22.80 -3.75 -25.07
C GLU A 75 -22.97 -2.75 -23.92
N PHE A 76 -23.02 -1.45 -24.22
CA PHE A 76 -23.21 -0.43 -23.20
C PHE A 76 -24.65 -0.43 -22.64
N LYS A 77 -25.65 -0.69 -23.47
CA LYS A 77 -27.05 -0.85 -23.03
C LYS A 77 -27.19 -1.99 -22.04
N THR A 78 -26.61 -3.15 -22.37
CA THR A 78 -26.58 -4.32 -21.49
C THR A 78 -25.91 -3.99 -20.15
N GLU A 79 -24.81 -3.22 -20.15
CA GLU A 79 -24.14 -2.78 -18.93
C GLU A 79 -25.00 -1.86 -18.06
N VAL A 80 -25.73 -0.92 -18.66
CA VAL A 80 -26.58 0.04 -17.93
C VAL A 80 -27.80 -0.66 -17.33
N GLU A 81 -28.44 -1.52 -18.11
CA GLU A 81 -29.67 -2.22 -17.74
C GLU A 81 -29.42 -3.46 -16.87
N TYR A 82 -28.15 -3.86 -16.72
CA TYR A 82 -27.75 -4.95 -15.85
C TYR A 82 -28.22 -4.73 -14.40
N GLY A 83 -29.01 -5.68 -13.90
CA GLY A 83 -29.58 -5.61 -12.55
C GLY A 83 -30.85 -4.77 -12.43
N GLY A 84 -31.45 -4.32 -13.54
CA GLY A 84 -32.82 -3.79 -13.59
C GLY A 84 -33.06 -2.45 -12.89
N GLY A 85 -32.00 -1.71 -12.53
CA GLY A 85 -32.11 -0.43 -11.83
C GLY A 85 -32.16 0.79 -12.74
N TYR A 86 -31.66 0.69 -13.97
CA TYR A 86 -31.51 1.79 -14.91
C TYR A 86 -31.98 1.38 -16.30
N LEU A 87 -32.38 2.37 -17.11
CA LEU A 87 -32.82 2.21 -18.50
C LEU A 87 -32.08 3.23 -19.37
N LEU A 88 -31.46 2.77 -20.47
CA LEU A 88 -30.78 3.65 -21.42
C LEU A 88 -31.81 4.21 -22.41
N LEU A 89 -31.97 5.53 -22.46
CA LEU A 89 -32.99 6.19 -23.29
C LEU A 89 -32.45 6.76 -24.61
N SER A 90 -31.13 6.98 -24.71
CA SER A 90 -30.51 7.57 -25.90
C SER A 90 -29.46 6.67 -26.53
N GLU A 91 -29.16 6.91 -27.81
CA GLU A 91 -28.10 6.22 -28.55
C GLU A 91 -26.72 6.47 -27.91
N TYR A 92 -25.91 5.40 -27.83
CA TYR A 92 -24.53 5.48 -27.36
C TYR A 92 -23.61 5.60 -28.58
N ARG A 93 -22.91 6.73 -28.70
CA ARG A 93 -21.93 6.96 -29.78
C ARG A 93 -20.50 6.71 -29.33
N ASN A 94 -20.15 7.18 -28.13
CA ASN A 94 -18.81 7.07 -27.59
C ASN A 94 -18.81 7.26 -26.06
N SER A 95 -17.66 7.00 -25.42
CA SER A 95 -17.55 6.99 -23.96
C SER A 95 -17.63 8.36 -23.28
N LYS A 96 -17.60 9.46 -24.05
CA LYS A 96 -17.54 10.83 -23.54
C LYS A 96 -18.84 11.61 -23.75
N GLU A 97 -19.48 11.40 -24.88
CA GLU A 97 -20.75 12.02 -25.23
C GLU A 97 -21.84 11.55 -24.27
N LYS A 98 -22.62 12.49 -23.74
CA LYS A 98 -23.57 12.18 -22.68
C LYS A 98 -24.76 11.42 -23.27
N VAL A 99 -25.16 10.37 -22.58
CA VAL A 99 -26.38 9.62 -22.85
C VAL A 99 -27.44 9.94 -21.80
N GLU A 100 -28.70 9.85 -22.18
CA GLU A 100 -29.84 9.94 -21.27
C GLU A 100 -30.12 8.58 -20.63
N ILE A 101 -30.14 8.55 -19.30
CA ILE A 101 -30.40 7.35 -18.50
C ILE A 101 -31.53 7.64 -17.53
N LYS A 102 -32.50 6.72 -17.44
CA LYS A 102 -33.57 6.74 -16.44
C LYS A 102 -33.24 5.82 -15.28
N HIS A 103 -33.27 6.33 -14.06
CA HIS A 103 -33.15 5.50 -12.86
C HIS A 103 -34.54 5.03 -12.42
N LEU A 104 -34.83 3.75 -12.59
CA LEU A 104 -36.16 3.18 -12.39
C LEU A 104 -36.64 3.28 -10.93
N VAL A 105 -35.72 3.33 -9.96
CA VAL A 105 -36.05 3.44 -8.53
C VAL A 105 -36.58 4.82 -8.15
N CYS A 106 -35.95 5.89 -8.64
CA CYS A 106 -36.34 7.27 -8.30
C CYS A 106 -37.17 7.96 -9.39
N GLY A 107 -37.34 7.32 -10.55
CA GLY A 107 -38.04 7.86 -11.72
C GLY A 107 -37.30 8.97 -12.48
N ASN A 108 -36.14 9.42 -11.99
CA ASN A 108 -35.43 10.55 -12.59
C ASN A 108 -34.65 10.18 -13.87
N ASN A 109 -34.85 10.96 -14.93
CA ASN A 109 -34.02 10.96 -16.12
C ASN A 109 -32.82 11.91 -15.92
N PHE A 110 -31.63 11.51 -16.37
CA PHE A 110 -30.44 12.35 -16.28
C PHE A 110 -29.45 12.05 -17.40
N PHE A 111 -28.62 13.05 -17.72
CA PHE A 111 -27.55 12.92 -18.71
C PHE A 111 -26.22 12.56 -18.03
N MET A 112 -25.54 11.53 -18.52
CA MET A 112 -24.24 11.10 -17.99
C MET A 112 -23.32 10.62 -19.11
N ALA A 113 -22.02 10.90 -18.99
CA ALA A 113 -21.02 10.32 -19.88
C ALA A 113 -20.90 8.81 -19.57
N PRO A 114 -20.99 7.91 -20.57
CA PRO A 114 -20.91 6.46 -20.39
C PRO A 114 -19.70 6.00 -19.58
N SER A 115 -18.53 6.59 -19.84
CA SER A 115 -17.31 6.31 -19.05
C SER A 115 -17.54 6.50 -17.55
N LYS A 116 -18.23 7.56 -17.13
CA LYS A 116 -18.51 7.82 -15.70
C LYS A 116 -19.43 6.77 -15.10
N PHE A 117 -20.41 6.30 -15.87
CA PHE A 117 -21.30 5.22 -15.45
C PHE A 117 -20.51 3.91 -15.25
N SER A 118 -19.65 3.55 -16.22
CA SER A 118 -18.76 2.39 -16.13
C SER A 118 -17.76 2.47 -14.97
N TYR A 119 -17.27 3.67 -14.63
CA TYR A 119 -16.41 3.91 -13.46
C TYR A 119 -17.19 3.94 -12.12
N GLY A 120 -18.50 3.63 -12.12
CA GLY A 120 -19.28 3.45 -10.91
C GLY A 120 -20.12 4.65 -10.46
N GLN A 121 -20.17 5.75 -11.23
CA GLN A 121 -21.11 6.84 -10.93
C GLN A 121 -22.56 6.39 -11.19
N ARG A 122 -23.47 6.88 -10.36
CA ARG A 122 -24.89 6.49 -10.35
C ARG A 122 -25.78 7.73 -10.36
N CYS A 123 -27.10 7.54 -10.33
CA CYS A 123 -28.09 8.61 -10.45
C CYS A 123 -27.70 9.85 -9.59
N PRO A 124 -27.44 11.02 -10.22
CA PRO A 124 -27.04 12.23 -9.50
C PRO A 124 -28.08 12.65 -8.46
N ASN A 125 -29.37 12.44 -8.72
CA ASN A 125 -30.43 12.77 -7.78
C ASN A 125 -30.32 11.91 -6.49
N CYS A 126 -30.06 10.61 -6.62
CA CYS A 126 -29.85 9.72 -5.48
C CYS A 126 -28.48 9.89 -4.80
N MET A 127 -27.50 10.47 -5.49
CA MET A 127 -26.14 10.65 -4.99
C MET A 127 -25.89 12.03 -4.36
N ARG A 128 -26.80 13.00 -4.53
CA ARG A 128 -26.69 14.33 -3.89
C ARG A 128 -26.83 14.19 -2.36
N PRO A 129 -25.86 14.72 -1.57
CA PRO A 129 -25.87 14.62 -0.11
C PRO A 129 -27.01 15.38 0.60
N ASN A 130 -27.66 16.34 -0.05
CA ASN A 130 -28.52 17.34 0.62
C ASN A 130 -30.00 17.26 0.26
N HIS A 131 -30.62 16.09 0.37
CA HIS A 131 -32.03 16.07 0.70
C HIS A 131 -32.18 15.42 2.08
N ASN A 132 -32.86 16.12 2.99
CA ASN A 132 -33.44 15.56 4.19
C ASN A 132 -34.35 14.40 3.76
N ARG A 133 -33.77 13.21 3.57
CA ARG A 133 -34.53 12.01 3.21
C ARG A 133 -35.46 11.73 4.36
N THR A 134 -36.73 11.58 4.04
CA THR A 134 -37.71 11.11 5.01
C THR A 134 -37.37 9.67 5.42
N HIS A 135 -37.79 9.26 6.61
CA HIS A 135 -37.61 7.87 7.08
C HIS A 135 -38.14 6.84 6.05
N LYS A 136 -39.25 7.17 5.36
CA LYS A 136 -39.87 6.32 4.34
C LYS A 136 -39.00 6.15 3.09
N GLU A 137 -38.34 7.21 2.63
CA GLU A 137 -37.42 7.15 1.48
C GLU A 137 -36.15 6.37 1.81
N PHE A 138 -35.62 6.54 3.02
CA PHE A 138 -34.50 5.74 3.51
C PHE A 138 -34.84 4.24 3.52
N LEU A 139 -35.99 3.86 4.07
CA LEU A 139 -36.40 2.45 4.13
C LEU A 139 -36.53 1.82 2.74
N LYS A 140 -37.14 2.52 1.76
CA LYS A 140 -37.24 2.01 0.39
C LYS A 140 -35.86 1.71 -0.22
N GLN A 141 -34.92 2.65 -0.08
CA GLN A 141 -33.56 2.48 -0.60
C GLN A 141 -32.77 1.40 0.16
N PHE A 142 -32.92 1.35 1.49
CA PHE A 142 -32.30 0.34 2.32
C PHE A 142 -32.77 -1.05 1.93
N MET A 143 -34.08 -1.27 1.80
CA MET A 143 -34.66 -2.56 1.43
C MET A 143 -34.16 -3.05 0.06
N PHE A 144 -34.04 -2.15 -0.91
CA PHE A 144 -33.46 -2.47 -2.22
C PHE A 144 -32.00 -2.91 -2.12
N VAL A 145 -31.15 -2.17 -1.39
CA VAL A 145 -29.71 -2.48 -1.28
C VAL A 145 -29.43 -3.68 -0.36
N ALA A 146 -30.23 -3.84 0.68
CA ALA A 146 -30.15 -4.96 1.61
C ALA A 146 -30.67 -6.26 1.01
N ASN A 147 -31.46 -6.19 -0.07
CA ASN A 147 -32.05 -7.34 -0.77
C ASN A 147 -32.70 -8.36 0.19
N GLY A 148 -33.37 -7.87 1.23
CA GLY A 148 -34.02 -8.70 2.26
C GLY A 148 -33.09 -9.35 3.29
N GLU A 149 -31.76 -9.26 3.14
CA GLU A 149 -30.76 -9.87 4.05
C GLU A 149 -30.62 -9.13 5.39
N TYR A 150 -31.01 -7.85 5.42
CA TYR A 150 -30.90 -7.00 6.61
C TYR A 150 -32.24 -6.44 7.05
N GLU A 151 -32.35 -6.17 8.34
CA GLU A 151 -33.50 -5.56 8.98
C GLU A 151 -33.07 -4.30 9.73
N VAL A 152 -33.86 -3.23 9.64
CA VAL A 152 -33.62 -1.98 10.37
C VAL A 152 -34.35 -2.05 11.71
N LEU A 153 -33.61 -1.99 12.81
CA LEU A 153 -34.18 -1.98 14.18
C LEU A 153 -34.24 -0.57 14.78
N GLY A 154 -33.35 0.33 14.34
CA GLY A 154 -33.26 1.70 14.84
C GLY A 154 -34.06 2.72 14.03
N LYS A 155 -34.44 3.83 14.66
CA LYS A 155 -35.02 4.99 13.95
C LYS A 155 -33.93 5.70 13.14
N PHE A 156 -34.19 5.89 11.84
CA PHE A 156 -33.37 6.76 11.00
C PHE A 156 -33.61 8.23 11.37
N SER A 157 -32.53 8.95 11.62
CA SER A 157 -32.54 10.42 11.82
C SER A 157 -31.89 11.13 10.63
N THR A 158 -30.60 10.87 10.36
CA THR A 158 -29.85 11.44 9.24
C THR A 158 -28.99 10.38 8.54
N VAL A 159 -28.45 10.72 7.37
CA VAL A 159 -27.59 9.79 6.58
C VAL A 159 -26.25 9.49 7.24
N GLU A 160 -25.79 10.36 8.16
CA GLU A 160 -24.53 10.23 8.89
C GLU A 160 -24.70 9.51 10.23
N ASN A 161 -25.81 9.76 10.92
CA ASN A 161 -26.11 9.15 12.21
C ASN A 161 -26.23 7.63 12.05
N LYS A 162 -25.63 6.90 12.98
CA LYS A 162 -25.69 5.44 12.92
C LYS A 162 -27.12 4.97 13.19
N THR A 163 -27.54 3.99 12.42
CA THR A 163 -28.80 3.27 12.61
C THR A 163 -28.48 1.85 13.01
N LEU A 164 -29.20 1.31 13.99
CA LEU A 164 -29.09 -0.08 14.40
C LEU A 164 -29.75 -0.98 13.36
N ILE A 165 -29.00 -1.95 12.83
CA ILE A 165 -29.49 -2.94 11.87
C ILE A 165 -29.09 -4.35 12.28
N LYS A 166 -29.84 -5.33 11.80
CA LYS A 166 -29.63 -6.75 12.04
C LYS A 166 -29.37 -7.46 10.72
N HIS A 167 -28.31 -8.26 10.67
CA HIS A 167 -28.08 -9.17 9.54
C HIS A 167 -28.81 -10.50 9.79
N LYS A 168 -29.91 -10.75 9.07
CA LYS A 168 -30.81 -11.89 9.32
C LYS A 168 -30.08 -13.24 9.28
N LYS A 169 -29.15 -13.42 8.35
CA LYS A 169 -28.39 -14.68 8.18
C LYS A 169 -27.54 -15.06 9.39
N CYS A 170 -26.92 -14.08 10.08
CA CYS A 170 -26.00 -14.36 11.19
C CYS A 170 -26.50 -13.87 12.55
N GLY A 171 -27.69 -13.27 12.59
CA GLY A 171 -28.31 -12.68 13.78
C GLY A 171 -27.57 -11.49 14.38
N HIS A 172 -26.48 -11.01 13.78
CA HIS A 172 -25.67 -9.94 14.36
C HIS A 172 -26.33 -8.58 14.22
N GLU A 173 -26.53 -7.93 15.36
CA GLU A 173 -27.04 -6.57 15.48
C GLU A 173 -25.86 -5.61 15.63
N TYR A 174 -25.82 -4.58 14.78
CA TYR A 174 -24.72 -3.61 14.78
C TYR A 174 -25.17 -2.25 14.24
N GLU A 175 -24.47 -1.23 14.69
CA GLU A 175 -24.71 0.15 14.26
C GLU A 175 -23.91 0.48 12.99
N VAL A 176 -24.57 1.05 11.99
CA VAL A 176 -23.92 1.56 10.78
C VAL A 176 -24.59 2.84 10.30
N SER A 177 -23.81 3.79 9.78
CA SER A 177 -24.35 4.98 9.13
C SER A 177 -25.03 4.58 7.80
N PRO A 178 -26.26 5.01 7.52
CA PRO A 178 -26.99 4.78 6.27
C PRO A 178 -26.16 5.04 5.01
N HIS A 179 -25.42 6.16 4.97
CA HIS A 179 -24.56 6.50 3.84
C HIS A 179 -23.51 5.41 3.54
N LYS A 180 -22.83 4.89 4.59
CA LYS A 180 -21.79 3.85 4.41
C LYS A 180 -22.37 2.48 4.08
N PHE A 181 -23.60 2.19 4.50
CA PHE A 181 -24.28 0.95 4.14
C PHE A 181 -24.74 0.96 2.67
N ILE A 182 -25.43 2.03 2.27
CA ILE A 182 -26.04 2.20 0.94
C ILE A 182 -24.96 2.47 -0.11
N ASN A 183 -24.14 3.51 0.08
CA ASN A 183 -23.13 3.94 -0.91
C ASN A 183 -21.76 3.28 -0.67
N GLY A 184 -21.39 3.11 0.59
CA GLY A 184 -20.05 2.63 0.97
C GLY A 184 -19.88 1.11 1.02
N GLN A 185 -20.87 0.34 0.56
CA GLN A 185 -20.88 -1.13 0.53
C GLN A 185 -20.54 -1.81 1.88
N ARG A 186 -20.68 -1.12 3.02
CA ARG A 186 -20.43 -1.74 4.33
C ARG A 186 -21.53 -2.73 4.66
N ARG A 187 -21.13 -3.99 4.87
CA ARG A 187 -21.99 -5.11 5.24
C ARG A 187 -21.66 -5.59 6.66
N CYS A 188 -22.27 -6.70 7.07
CA CYS A 188 -22.12 -7.25 8.40
C CYS A 188 -20.63 -7.45 8.77
N PRO A 189 -20.10 -6.76 9.80
CA PRO A 189 -18.70 -6.87 10.19
C PRO A 189 -18.36 -8.28 10.71
N LYS A 190 -19.34 -9.00 11.28
CA LYS A 190 -19.19 -10.40 11.70
C LYS A 190 -18.90 -11.31 10.51
N CYS A 191 -19.69 -11.21 9.45
CA CYS A 191 -19.52 -12.03 8.25
C CYS A 191 -18.27 -11.64 7.45
N ALA A 192 -17.89 -10.36 7.47
CA ALA A 192 -16.66 -9.88 6.84
C ALA A 192 -15.40 -10.12 7.70
N ASN A 193 -15.52 -10.81 8.85
CA ASN A 193 -14.45 -11.02 9.83
C ASN A 193 -13.69 -9.73 10.24
N ASN A 194 -14.42 -8.62 10.28
CA ASN A 194 -13.91 -7.27 10.55
C ASN A 194 -14.47 -6.72 11.88
N ILE A 195 -14.86 -7.61 12.80
CA ILE A 195 -15.20 -7.24 14.17
C ILE A 195 -13.92 -6.81 14.88
N LYS A 196 -13.96 -5.62 15.49
CA LYS A 196 -12.92 -5.24 16.44
C LYS A 196 -13.12 -6.07 17.70
N LEU A 197 -12.09 -6.83 18.07
CA LEU A 197 -12.07 -7.56 19.33
C LEU A 197 -12.26 -6.59 20.49
N THR A 198 -13.04 -7.00 21.48
CA THR A 198 -13.09 -6.34 22.79
C THR A 198 -11.80 -6.61 23.56
N GLN A 199 -11.54 -5.84 24.63
CA GLN A 199 -10.42 -6.10 25.55
C GLN A 199 -10.43 -7.56 26.05
N ARG A 200 -11.60 -8.05 26.49
CA ARG A 200 -11.77 -9.40 27.04
C ARG A 200 -11.52 -10.49 26.01
N GLU A 201 -12.00 -10.30 24.78
CA GLU A 201 -11.74 -11.26 23.69
C GLU A 201 -10.26 -11.24 23.28
N PHE A 202 -9.62 -10.07 23.28
CA PHE A 202 -8.19 -9.94 23.03
C PHE A 202 -7.37 -10.71 24.08
N GLU A 203 -7.68 -10.54 25.36
CA GLU A 203 -7.05 -11.26 26.48
C GLU A 203 -7.22 -12.77 26.36
N LYS A 204 -8.45 -13.24 26.09
CA LYS A 204 -8.72 -14.66 25.85
C LYS A 204 -7.89 -15.21 24.70
N ARG A 205 -7.81 -14.48 23.59
CA ARG A 205 -7.04 -14.90 22.42
C ARG A 205 -5.54 -14.96 22.70
N VAL A 206 -4.99 -13.99 23.45
CA VAL A 206 -3.57 -14.05 23.87
C VAL A 206 -3.32 -15.29 24.72
N ASN A 207 -4.17 -15.55 25.71
CA ASN A 207 -4.05 -16.72 26.59
C ASN A 207 -4.20 -18.06 25.85
N GLN A 208 -5.02 -18.12 24.79
CA GLN A 208 -5.16 -19.31 23.94
C GLN A 208 -3.93 -19.56 23.07
N ILE A 209 -3.29 -18.50 22.57
CA ILE A 209 -2.08 -18.61 21.74
C ILE A 209 -0.88 -19.01 22.60
N ASP A 210 -0.73 -18.36 23.75
CA ASP A 210 0.40 -18.58 24.64
C ASP A 210 0.03 -18.17 26.09
N PRO A 211 -0.27 -19.14 26.97
CA PRO A 211 -0.66 -18.89 28.36
C PRO A 211 0.42 -18.17 29.18
N ASP A 212 1.68 -18.15 28.73
CA ASP A 212 2.77 -17.47 29.43
C ASP A 212 2.73 -15.95 29.26
N TYR A 213 1.77 -15.41 28.51
CA TYR A 213 1.64 -13.98 28.26
C TYR A 213 0.40 -13.40 28.94
N LYS A 214 0.54 -12.24 29.57
CA LYS A 214 -0.54 -11.47 30.19
C LYS A 214 -0.67 -10.11 29.51
N VAL A 215 -1.89 -9.72 29.15
CA VAL A 215 -2.18 -8.37 28.70
C VAL A 215 -2.24 -7.45 29.92
N VAL A 216 -1.44 -6.38 29.91
CA VAL A 216 -1.38 -5.38 31.00
C VAL A 216 -1.96 -4.05 30.55
N GLY A 217 -1.80 -3.71 29.26
CA GLY A 217 -2.28 -2.45 28.69
C GLY A 217 -3.67 -2.54 28.06
N LYS A 218 -4.25 -1.37 27.80
CA LYS A 218 -5.51 -1.24 27.05
C LYS A 218 -5.32 -1.61 25.57
N TYR A 219 -6.19 -2.47 25.08
CA TYR A 219 -6.33 -2.84 23.68
C TYR A 219 -7.27 -1.86 22.97
N GLU A 220 -6.80 -1.29 21.86
CA GLU A 220 -7.62 -0.41 21.02
C GLU A 220 -7.87 -1.00 19.62
N SER A 221 -6.84 -1.61 19.03
CA SER A 221 -6.93 -2.27 17.72
C SER A 221 -5.71 -3.15 17.47
N VAL A 222 -5.78 -4.01 16.46
CA VAL A 222 -4.69 -4.91 16.07
C VAL A 222 -3.39 -4.20 15.64
N ASN A 223 -3.47 -2.93 15.27
CA ASN A 223 -2.35 -2.15 14.73
C ASN A 223 -1.75 -1.13 15.71
N LYS A 224 -2.42 -0.87 16.84
CA LYS A 224 -1.90 -0.04 17.93
C LYS A 224 -1.13 -0.90 18.93
N LYS A 225 -0.08 -0.36 19.53
CA LYS A 225 0.74 -1.10 20.49
C LYS A 225 -0.03 -1.29 21.79
N VAL A 226 0.02 -2.50 22.35
CA VAL A 226 -0.51 -2.87 23.66
C VAL A 226 0.65 -3.35 24.54
N LEU A 227 0.54 -3.13 25.85
CA LEU A 227 1.54 -3.58 26.83
C LEU A 227 1.28 -5.05 27.20
N LEU A 228 2.25 -5.92 26.96
CA LEU A 228 2.21 -7.34 27.35
C LEU A 228 3.30 -7.63 28.38
N LYS A 229 3.03 -8.56 29.29
CA LYS A 229 3.99 -9.12 30.25
C LYS A 229 4.19 -10.61 29.96
N HIS A 230 5.44 -11.03 29.83
CA HIS A 230 5.80 -12.44 29.77
C HIS A 230 5.99 -12.96 31.19
N LYS A 231 5.15 -13.91 31.63
CA LYS A 231 5.12 -14.44 33.00
C LYS A 231 6.44 -15.11 33.37
N LYS A 232 7.03 -15.88 32.45
CA LYS A 232 8.23 -16.67 32.70
C LYS A 232 9.49 -15.82 32.96
N CYS A 233 9.71 -14.75 32.21
CA CYS A 233 10.88 -13.88 32.40
C CYS A 233 10.57 -12.53 33.07
N GLY A 234 9.31 -12.27 33.42
CA GLY A 234 8.87 -11.01 34.03
C GLY A 234 8.84 -9.78 33.12
N ASN A 235 9.47 -9.84 31.94
CA ASN A 235 9.60 -8.68 31.04
C ASN A 235 8.24 -8.13 30.58
N THR A 236 8.15 -6.80 30.52
CA THR A 236 6.94 -6.07 30.11
C THR A 236 7.26 -5.09 28.99
N TRP A 237 6.63 -5.22 27.82
CA TRP A 237 6.95 -4.39 26.64
C TRP A 237 5.72 -4.08 25.79
N LYS A 238 5.81 -3.01 24.98
CA LYS A 238 4.76 -2.58 24.06
C LYS A 238 4.93 -3.24 22.69
N THR A 239 3.94 -4.02 22.25
CA THR A 239 3.93 -4.66 20.90
C THR A 239 2.58 -4.53 20.21
N LYS A 240 2.55 -4.66 18.88
CA LYS A 240 1.30 -4.71 18.12
C LYS A 240 0.66 -6.10 18.26
N PRO A 241 -0.65 -6.22 18.50
CA PRO A 241 -1.35 -7.51 18.49
C PRO A 241 -1.09 -8.34 17.22
N SER A 242 -1.06 -7.70 16.04
CA SER A 242 -0.75 -8.38 14.77
C SER A 242 0.64 -9.04 14.77
N ASN A 243 1.65 -8.42 15.37
CA ASN A 243 2.98 -9.02 15.51
C ASN A 243 2.94 -10.28 16.40
N PHE A 244 2.17 -10.21 17.49
CA PHE A 244 2.02 -11.35 18.41
C PHE A 244 1.34 -12.54 17.74
N TYR A 245 0.27 -12.28 16.96
CA TYR A 245 -0.40 -13.30 16.17
C TYR A 245 0.51 -13.93 15.11
N ASN A 246 1.40 -13.14 14.52
CA ASN A 246 2.39 -13.60 13.54
C ASN A 246 3.64 -14.27 14.18
N GLY A 247 3.54 -14.72 15.43
CA GLY A 247 4.61 -15.49 16.08
C GLY A 247 5.72 -14.66 16.75
N LYS A 248 5.67 -13.32 16.75
CA LYS A 248 6.66 -12.53 17.50
C LYS A 248 6.37 -12.65 19.01
N ARG A 249 7.39 -13.01 19.78
CA ARG A 249 7.32 -13.29 21.22
C ARG A 249 8.15 -12.29 22.04
N CYS A 250 8.35 -12.58 23.33
CA CYS A 250 9.07 -11.72 24.25
C CYS A 250 10.46 -11.36 23.69
N PRO A 251 10.78 -10.06 23.52
CA PRO A 251 12.06 -9.63 22.96
C PRO A 251 13.23 -10.03 23.87
N LYS A 252 13.04 -10.03 25.20
CA LYS A 252 14.07 -10.45 26.15
C LYS A 252 14.40 -11.94 26.04
N CYS A 253 13.41 -12.80 25.82
CA CYS A 253 13.66 -14.24 25.63
C CYS A 253 14.19 -14.58 24.24
N ASN A 254 13.98 -13.69 23.28
CA ASN A 254 14.48 -13.83 21.91
C ASN A 254 15.76 -13.02 21.66
N ALA A 255 16.34 -12.43 22.72
CA ALA A 255 17.62 -11.75 22.66
C ALA A 255 18.74 -12.78 22.44
N SER A 256 19.83 -12.35 21.80
CA SER A 256 20.99 -13.22 21.60
C SER A 256 21.66 -13.58 22.93
N LYS A 257 22.37 -14.71 22.99
CA LYS A 257 23.16 -15.10 24.18
C LYS A 257 24.14 -13.99 24.60
N GLY A 258 24.71 -13.27 23.63
CA GLY A 258 25.61 -12.14 23.88
C GLY A 258 24.92 -10.92 24.49
N GLU A 259 23.77 -10.50 23.94
CA GLU A 259 22.98 -9.41 24.53
C GLU A 259 22.57 -9.71 25.97
N LEU A 260 22.17 -10.96 26.27
CA LEU A 260 21.83 -11.38 27.62
C LEU A 260 23.05 -11.33 28.56
N ALA A 261 24.24 -11.70 28.08
CA ALA A 261 25.47 -11.64 28.87
C ALA A 261 25.89 -10.20 29.18
N ILE A 262 25.79 -9.28 28.21
CA ILE A 262 26.01 -7.85 28.42
C ILE A 262 25.00 -7.30 29.42
N GLU A 263 23.70 -7.55 29.21
CA GLU A 263 22.65 -7.08 30.11
C GLU A 263 22.87 -7.58 31.55
N LYS A 264 23.22 -8.87 31.71
CA LYS A 264 23.51 -9.46 33.01
C LYS A 264 24.66 -8.74 33.72
N TYR A 265 25.78 -8.49 33.02
CA TYR A 265 26.92 -7.77 33.59
C TYR A 265 26.55 -6.34 34.02
N LEU A 266 25.78 -5.62 33.18
CA LEU A 266 25.35 -4.25 33.50
C LEU A 266 24.46 -4.19 34.74
N ILE A 267 23.54 -5.16 34.91
CA ILE A 267 22.68 -5.26 36.09
C ILE A 267 23.50 -5.62 37.34
N GLU A 268 24.40 -6.60 37.26
CA GLU A 268 25.20 -7.07 38.41
C GLU A 268 26.15 -6.00 38.96
N ASN A 269 26.55 -5.03 38.13
CA ASN A 269 27.42 -3.92 38.50
C ASN A 269 26.68 -2.58 38.67
N ASP A 270 25.34 -2.59 38.71
CA ASP A 270 24.48 -1.42 38.95
C ASP A 270 24.69 -0.25 37.96
N TYR A 271 24.95 -0.57 36.69
CA TYR A 271 25.08 0.44 35.63
C TYR A 271 23.71 0.94 35.16
N SER A 272 23.60 2.25 34.92
CA SER A 272 22.43 2.84 34.24
C SER A 272 22.56 2.65 32.72
N TYR A 273 21.59 1.98 32.09
CA TYR A 273 21.64 1.70 30.66
C TYR A 273 20.28 1.74 29.95
N GLU A 274 20.31 2.00 28.65
CA GLU A 274 19.18 1.84 27.73
C GLU A 274 19.49 0.82 26.62
N THR A 275 18.48 0.08 26.17
CA THR A 275 18.62 -0.89 25.06
C THR A 275 18.05 -0.33 23.75
N GLN A 276 18.59 -0.77 22.61
CA GLN A 276 18.18 -0.29 21.28
C GLN A 276 18.20 1.24 21.14
N TYR A 277 19.17 1.89 21.78
CA TYR A 277 19.30 3.34 21.88
C TYR A 277 19.50 3.98 20.50
N LYS A 278 18.82 5.09 20.22
CA LYS A 278 18.85 5.73 18.89
C LYS A 278 19.30 7.17 18.97
N ILE A 279 20.32 7.47 18.18
CA ILE A 279 20.80 8.84 17.98
C ILE A 279 20.27 9.32 16.62
N ASN A 280 19.47 10.39 16.62
CA ASN A 280 18.78 10.87 15.42
C ASN A 280 19.72 11.25 14.27
N GLN A 281 20.93 11.70 14.62
CA GLN A 281 21.98 12.11 13.71
C GLN A 281 22.74 10.90 13.12
N CYS A 282 22.85 9.78 13.85
CA CYS A 282 23.43 8.53 13.36
C CYS A 282 22.40 7.77 12.51
N LYS A 283 22.32 8.07 11.20
CA LYS A 283 21.33 7.48 10.29
C LYS A 283 21.89 7.21 8.90
N LEU A 284 21.38 6.14 8.27
CA LEU A 284 21.51 5.93 6.82
C LEU A 284 20.30 6.54 6.08
N LYS A 285 19.10 6.05 6.40
CA LYS A 285 17.80 6.65 6.02
C LYS A 285 16.93 6.89 7.24
N LYS A 286 17.03 6.00 8.23
CA LYS A 286 16.42 6.11 9.56
C LYS A 286 17.54 5.98 10.61
N PRO A 287 17.33 6.51 11.83
CA PRO A 287 18.28 6.35 12.94
C PRO A 287 18.64 4.87 13.15
N LEU A 288 19.94 4.60 13.26
CA LEU A 288 20.48 3.27 13.51
C LEU A 288 20.48 3.01 15.02
N PRO A 289 19.82 1.95 15.51
CA PRO A 289 19.83 1.61 16.93
C PRO A 289 21.18 1.03 17.34
N PHE A 290 21.62 1.37 18.55
CA PHE A 290 22.72 0.74 19.29
C PHE A 290 22.18 -0.31 20.25
N ASP A 291 22.81 -1.49 20.40
CA ASP A 291 22.29 -2.55 21.27
C ASP A 291 22.13 -2.08 22.72
N PHE A 292 23.17 -1.44 23.29
CA PHE A 292 23.14 -0.81 24.61
C PHE A 292 23.77 0.58 24.61
N ALA A 293 23.25 1.47 25.45
CA ALA A 293 23.86 2.74 25.81
C ALA A 293 23.98 2.80 27.33
N VAL A 294 25.21 2.85 27.85
CA VAL A 294 25.52 2.93 29.28
C VAL A 294 25.82 4.39 29.63
N PHE A 295 25.14 4.91 30.64
CA PHE A 295 25.27 6.29 31.08
C PHE A 295 26.23 6.37 32.27
N LEU A 296 27.40 6.94 32.04
CA LEU A 296 28.44 7.14 33.04
C LEU A 296 28.57 8.63 33.32
N ASN A 297 27.95 9.12 34.39
CA ASN A 297 27.99 10.54 34.80
C ASN A 297 27.68 11.52 33.63
N LYS A 298 28.72 12.07 32.97
CA LYS A 298 28.63 13.04 31.87
C LYS A 298 28.94 12.45 30.49
N SER A 299 29.19 11.15 30.38
CA SER A 299 29.46 10.46 29.12
C SER A 299 28.46 9.33 28.89
N VAL A 300 28.27 9.00 27.61
CA VAL A 300 27.51 7.81 27.20
C VAL A 300 28.47 6.86 26.49
N VAL A 301 28.45 5.59 26.87
CA VAL A 301 29.21 4.53 26.22
C VAL A 301 28.23 3.69 25.41
N LEU A 302 28.49 3.53 24.12
CA LEU A 302 27.64 2.75 23.22
C LEU A 302 28.24 1.37 23.00
N ILE A 303 27.44 0.31 23.16
CA ILE A 303 27.88 -1.08 23.04
C ILE A 303 27.06 -1.77 21.94
N GLU A 304 27.73 -2.53 21.09
CA GLU A 304 27.16 -3.38 20.04
C GLU A 304 27.67 -4.81 20.16
N PHE A 305 26.77 -5.79 20.06
CA PHE A 305 27.13 -7.20 19.98
C PHE A 305 27.09 -7.69 18.53
N GLN A 306 28.26 -7.94 17.96
CA GLN A 306 28.42 -8.31 16.55
C GLN A 306 28.34 -9.82 16.35
N GLY A 307 27.16 -10.29 15.94
CA GLY A 307 26.92 -11.68 15.55
C GLY A 307 27.78 -12.15 14.35
N GLU A 308 27.82 -13.46 14.09
CA GLU A 308 28.55 -14.08 12.94
C GLU A 308 28.28 -13.41 11.59
N GLN A 309 27.10 -12.83 11.41
CA GLN A 309 26.65 -12.15 10.20
C GLN A 309 27.45 -10.88 9.87
N HIS A 310 28.21 -10.35 10.82
CA HIS A 310 29.18 -9.26 10.58
C HIS A 310 30.47 -9.76 9.92
N TYR A 311 30.76 -11.06 10.01
CA TYR A 311 32.04 -11.65 9.59
C TYR A 311 31.91 -12.60 8.40
N LYS A 312 30.74 -13.25 8.22
CA LYS A 312 30.52 -14.23 7.14
C LYS A 312 29.22 -13.97 6.39
N GLU A 313 29.27 -14.15 5.08
CA GLU A 313 28.10 -14.16 4.22
C GLU A 313 27.26 -15.41 4.52
N LYS A 314 25.96 -15.21 4.77
CA LYS A 314 25.01 -16.30 4.96
C LYS A 314 23.83 -16.09 4.03
N ASP A 315 23.62 -17.05 3.12
CA ASP A 315 22.51 -17.02 2.15
C ASP A 315 21.15 -16.88 2.83
N PHE A 316 20.97 -17.54 3.97
CA PHE A 316 19.77 -17.45 4.80
C PHE A 316 19.43 -16.03 5.26
N PHE A 317 20.40 -15.12 5.34
CA PHE A 317 20.23 -13.73 5.77
C PHE A 317 20.22 -12.73 4.59
N GLY A 318 20.13 -13.20 3.35
CA GLY A 318 20.06 -12.35 2.15
C GLY A 318 21.39 -12.21 1.39
N GLY A 319 22.34 -13.11 1.66
CA GLY A 319 23.60 -13.26 0.93
C GLY A 319 24.49 -12.00 0.94
N GLU A 320 25.29 -11.85 -0.11
CA GLU A 320 26.28 -10.77 -0.30
C GLU A 320 25.67 -9.36 -0.13
N THR A 321 24.42 -9.15 -0.58
CA THR A 321 23.78 -7.84 -0.52
C THR A 321 23.42 -7.40 0.90
N ALA A 322 23.06 -8.35 1.77
CA ALA A 322 22.77 -8.08 3.18
C ALA A 322 24.06 -7.81 3.95
N PHE A 323 25.12 -8.57 3.66
CA PHE A 323 26.44 -8.40 4.25
C PHE A 323 27.05 -7.02 3.93
N LYS A 324 27.01 -6.59 2.67
CA LYS A 324 27.45 -5.23 2.27
C LYS A 324 26.68 -4.13 2.97
N LYS A 325 25.36 -4.29 3.13
CA LYS A 325 24.52 -3.33 3.88
C LYS A 325 24.85 -3.29 5.36
N GLN A 326 25.18 -4.43 5.96
CA GLN A 326 25.56 -4.49 7.38
C GLN A 326 26.88 -3.77 7.61
N LYS A 327 27.92 -4.08 6.81
CA LYS A 327 29.20 -3.35 6.84
C LYS A 327 29.04 -1.85 6.68
N LEU A 328 28.17 -1.41 5.77
CA LEU A 328 27.89 0.01 5.59
C LEU A 328 27.29 0.65 6.86
N ARG A 329 26.37 -0.04 7.53
CA ARG A 329 25.75 0.47 8.78
C ARG A 329 26.76 0.54 9.91
N ASP A 330 27.61 -0.47 10.05
CA ASP A 330 28.64 -0.53 11.08
C ASP A 330 29.65 0.60 10.90
N ASN A 331 30.07 0.86 9.67
CA ASN A 331 30.97 1.96 9.34
C ASN A 331 30.35 3.33 9.67
N ILE A 332 29.03 3.51 9.44
CA ILE A 332 28.33 4.75 9.80
C ILE A 332 28.31 4.93 11.32
N LYS A 333 28.00 3.87 12.09
CA LYS A 333 28.01 3.90 13.55
C LYS A 333 29.40 4.25 14.08
N LEU A 334 30.43 3.53 13.61
CA LEU A 334 31.81 3.73 14.02
C LEU A 334 32.28 5.16 13.74
N LYS A 335 32.07 5.65 12.52
CA LYS A 335 32.44 7.01 12.13
C LYS A 335 31.70 8.05 12.96
N TYR A 336 30.39 7.87 13.20
CA TYR A 336 29.62 8.79 14.04
C TYR A 336 30.18 8.86 15.46
N CYS A 337 30.50 7.72 16.07
CA CYS A 337 31.09 7.67 17.41
C CYS A 337 32.46 8.35 17.45
N GLN A 338 33.31 8.13 16.43
CA GLN A 338 34.62 8.78 16.30
C GLN A 338 34.50 10.31 16.16
N ASP A 339 33.66 10.78 15.23
CA ASP A 339 33.47 12.21 14.93
C ASP A 339 32.93 12.97 16.16
N ASN A 340 32.14 12.31 17.01
CA ASN A 340 31.53 12.91 18.21
C ASN A 340 32.26 12.55 19.51
N ARG A 341 33.41 11.86 19.44
CA ARG A 341 34.19 11.39 20.61
C ARG A 341 33.35 10.62 21.63
N ILE A 342 32.42 9.78 21.13
CA ILE A 342 31.58 8.91 21.95
C ILE A 342 32.29 7.57 22.09
N PRO A 343 32.60 7.09 23.31
CA PRO A 343 33.13 5.75 23.52
C PRO A 343 32.21 4.68 22.91
N PHE A 344 32.78 3.83 22.06
CA PHE A 344 32.04 2.80 21.33
C PHE A 344 32.76 1.45 21.45
N ILE A 345 32.02 0.44 21.92
CA ILE A 345 32.51 -0.93 22.13
C ILE A 345 31.75 -1.85 21.18
N ALA A 346 32.45 -2.48 20.25
CA ALA A 346 31.90 -3.55 19.42
C ALA A 346 32.45 -4.89 19.93
N ILE A 347 31.58 -5.74 20.45
CA ILE A 347 31.92 -7.05 21.01
C ILE A 347 31.61 -8.13 19.97
N PRO A 348 32.63 -8.84 19.44
CA PRO A 348 32.42 -9.96 18.53
C PRO A 348 31.71 -11.14 19.18
N TYR A 349 30.97 -11.92 18.38
CA TYR A 349 30.24 -13.09 18.88
C TYR A 349 31.12 -14.19 19.50
N TYR A 350 32.41 -14.25 19.17
CA TYR A 350 33.34 -15.21 19.75
C TYR A 350 33.91 -14.77 21.11
N GLU A 351 33.67 -13.52 21.53
CA GLU A 351 34.11 -12.97 22.82
C GLU A 351 33.04 -13.09 23.92
N ILE A 352 31.99 -13.89 23.73
CA ILE A 352 30.86 -13.98 24.69
C ILE A 352 31.34 -14.27 26.12
N GLU A 353 32.31 -15.18 26.28
CA GLU A 353 32.84 -15.56 27.61
C GLU A 353 33.69 -14.45 28.24
N ASN A 354 34.30 -13.59 27.42
CA ASN A 354 35.16 -12.48 27.86
C ASN A 354 34.41 -11.16 28.06
N ILE A 355 33.10 -11.11 27.81
CA ILE A 355 32.27 -9.92 27.99
C ILE A 355 32.52 -9.23 29.34
N PRO A 356 32.56 -9.93 30.50
CA PRO A 356 32.81 -9.27 31.78
C PRO A 356 34.15 -8.56 31.86
N ASN A 357 35.20 -9.14 31.27
CA ASN A 357 36.55 -8.56 31.30
C ASN A 357 36.66 -7.36 30.35
N ILE A 358 36.06 -7.45 29.16
CA ILE A 358 36.02 -6.36 28.18
C ILE A 358 35.29 -5.16 28.76
N LEU A 359 34.11 -5.39 29.35
CA LEU A 359 33.31 -4.32 29.94
C LEU A 359 34.00 -3.72 31.17
N LYS A 360 34.62 -4.54 32.03
CA LYS A 360 35.39 -4.06 33.20
C LYS A 360 36.58 -3.17 32.83
N GLY A 361 37.22 -3.41 31.67
CA GLY A 361 38.34 -2.60 31.21
C GLY A 361 37.94 -1.25 30.62
N PHE A 362 36.64 -1.04 30.35
CA PHE A 362 36.13 0.09 29.56
C PHE A 362 35.09 0.95 30.29
N LEU A 363 34.24 0.33 31.11
CA LEU A 363 33.22 0.97 31.97
C LEU A 363 33.81 1.16 33.36
#